data_AF-A0A8C8RF30-F1
#
_entry.id   AF-A0A8C8RF30-F1
#
_cell.length_a   1.000
_cell.length_b   1.000
_cell.length_c   1.000
_cell.angle_alpha   90.00
_cell.angle_beta   90.00
_cell.angle_gamma   90.00
#
_symmetry.space_group_name_H-M   'P 1'
#
loop_
_entity.id
_entity.type
_entity.pdbx_description
1 polymer ?
#
loop_
_entity_poly.entity_id
_entity_poly.type
_entity_poly.pdbx_seq_one_letter_code
_entity_poly.pdbx_strand_id
1 'polypeptide(L)'
;VGGRLSTWPAYASGQAILQNRKPCCSPEGRSNKQASLTIAKPRYLEELESYLRKELQSLDLTKENAQELKLQPYREIFEFFIEDFKTYKPLLSAIKNEYEVTLAHLKEKIRSLEPLKSMLVSVSDECTRQIMAFQEEEKAEVAMLKKEKLYLLKLIDKMKEEKGSLQIQVNKLRKNVAKEYVRYLNECDARKLLLADLNEMRNQQLEMSLRQVQDVKGEDLVKLTLALKIARQDLTKAQVELNTMKADYGDVVPRRDFESQEKKYSDLLEKISFLRAYETLLETHQEAVEERDRFYNELQQVQRSATPRPNWAKCAEVISGGAERWNCLEEGKTSDQLVDVLLEEIGTGLLKEKDTFPGLGKGDKVPVYLRYEGQVKNKKLNKKEVVNILKEIWKEKVSADQQVFIFFLSYLQKRYGELSAFEWAYTIYENIKLYRSNETMSLFYDILSGKVDEGLYHGQNQLVSNLLKELTACDSSNSGILTTEQFNMALGAAFPLKTSDQIQELIDASRYKAESTEDRIDYRSLFAEDEEGNAEPFLMKIRTQHTSEKVEYLRELRNELGNALVVTSGADAIVPHTVQREMAPPSSAPQQKGTGRQGKQMRWAGQHIRGT
;
A
#
# COMPACT_ATOMS: atom_id res chain seq x y z
N VAL A 1 -26.24 10.86 24.44
CA VAL A 1 -27.56 11.50 24.23
C VAL A 1 -27.75 11.79 22.74
N GLY A 2 -28.41 10.87 22.03
CA GLY A 2 -29.28 11.23 20.90
C GLY A 2 -28.76 11.07 19.46
N GLY A 3 -28.21 9.91 19.10
CA GLY A 3 -27.87 9.60 17.70
C GLY A 3 -29.10 9.14 16.90
N ARG A 4 -29.51 9.92 15.89
CA ARG A 4 -30.36 9.44 14.80
C ARG A 4 -29.45 8.87 13.71
N LEU A 5 -29.33 7.55 13.67
CA LEU A 5 -28.85 6.82 12.51
C LEU A 5 -30.03 6.64 11.54
N SER A 6 -30.03 7.43 10.47
CA SER A 6 -30.93 7.28 9.33
C SER A 6 -30.23 6.46 8.25
N THR A 7 -30.77 5.26 8.02
CA THR A 7 -30.34 4.27 7.03
C THR A 7 -30.68 4.73 5.60
N TRP A 8 -29.69 4.73 4.72
CA TRP A 8 -29.81 4.76 3.25
C TRP A 8 -29.59 3.31 2.71
N PRO A 9 -29.88 2.97 1.44
CA PRO A 9 -30.94 3.48 0.56
C PRO A 9 -31.64 2.42 -0.32
N ALA A 10 -32.78 2.77 -0.89
CA ALA A 10 -33.39 2.03 -2.00
C ALA A 10 -33.66 2.98 -3.18
N TYR A 11 -32.67 3.14 -4.06
CA TYR A 11 -32.90 3.48 -5.46
C TYR A 11 -32.80 2.17 -6.26
N ALA A 12 -33.95 1.66 -6.70
CA ALA A 12 -34.04 0.68 -7.77
C ALA A 12 -35.40 0.83 -8.47
N SER A 13 -35.38 1.58 -9.56
CA SER A 13 -36.02 1.25 -10.84
C SER A 13 -37.46 0.74 -10.83
N GLY A 14 -38.42 1.65 -10.64
CA GLY A 14 -39.75 1.49 -11.22
C GLY A 14 -39.67 1.66 -12.74
N GLN A 15 -39.76 0.55 -13.46
CA GLN A 15 -39.86 0.51 -14.92
C GLN A 15 -40.97 1.44 -15.41
N ALA A 16 -40.61 2.27 -16.39
CA ALA A 16 -41.51 3.07 -17.20
C ALA A 16 -42.58 2.17 -17.85
N ILE A 17 -43.81 2.24 -17.34
CA ILE A 17 -44.99 1.82 -18.09
C ILE A 17 -45.40 3.03 -18.94
N LEU A 18 -45.21 2.84 -20.25
CA LEU A 18 -45.61 3.71 -21.34
C LEU A 18 -47.02 4.31 -21.13
N GLN A 19 -47.08 5.60 -20.82
CA GLN A 19 -48.26 6.41 -21.03
C GLN A 19 -48.45 6.60 -22.53
N ASN A 20 -49.25 5.74 -23.16
CA ASN A 20 -49.80 5.99 -24.49
C ASN A 20 -51.14 5.28 -24.65
N ARG A 21 -52.19 5.86 -24.07
CA ARG A 21 -53.53 5.86 -24.68
C ARG A 21 -54.16 7.24 -24.52
N LYS A 22 -54.57 7.79 -25.67
CA LYS A 22 -55.17 9.11 -25.87
C LYS A 22 -56.40 9.32 -24.97
N PRO A 23 -56.59 10.52 -24.38
CA PRO A 23 -57.87 10.95 -23.87
C PRO A 23 -58.77 11.30 -25.08
N CYS A 24 -59.89 10.61 -25.23
CA CYS A 24 -60.92 11.05 -26.17
C CYS A 24 -61.54 12.35 -25.65
N CYS A 25 -61.61 13.32 -26.56
CA CYS A 25 -62.08 14.69 -26.40
C CYS A 25 -63.39 14.83 -25.62
N SER A 26 -63.47 15.87 -24.79
CA SER A 26 -64.73 16.53 -24.48
C SER A 26 -65.26 17.27 -25.72
N PRO A 27 -66.55 17.15 -26.03
CA PRO A 27 -67.28 18.25 -26.63
C PRO A 27 -68.11 18.95 -25.56
N GLU A 28 -67.92 20.26 -25.50
CA GLU A 28 -68.97 21.26 -25.36
C GLU A 28 -70.00 21.08 -24.24
N GLY A 29 -69.88 21.94 -23.24
CA GLY A 29 -71.01 22.36 -22.40
C GLY A 29 -72.11 22.97 -23.26
N ARG A 30 -73.02 22.12 -23.75
CA ARG A 30 -74.38 22.53 -24.11
C ARG A 30 -75.25 22.30 -22.88
N SER A 31 -75.71 23.42 -22.34
CA SER A 31 -76.87 23.50 -21.45
C SER A 31 -78.03 22.72 -22.07
N ASN A 32 -78.25 21.50 -21.58
CA ASN A 32 -79.48 20.77 -21.82
C ASN A 32 -80.19 20.63 -20.48
N LYS A 33 -81.18 21.51 -20.28
CA LYS A 33 -82.26 21.31 -19.33
C LYS A 33 -82.95 19.99 -19.69
N GLN A 34 -82.54 18.90 -19.04
CA GLN A 34 -83.34 17.69 -18.96
C GLN A 34 -83.79 17.53 -17.52
N ALA A 35 -85.11 17.53 -17.39
CA ALA A 35 -85.84 17.45 -16.15
C ALA A 35 -85.28 16.34 -15.26
N SER A 36 -85.00 16.69 -14.01
CA SER A 36 -85.03 15.77 -12.89
C SER A 36 -86.42 15.12 -12.86
N LEU A 37 -86.57 14.00 -13.55
CA LEU A 37 -87.52 12.99 -13.14
C LEU A 37 -86.98 12.49 -11.81
N THR A 38 -87.50 13.03 -10.71
CA THR A 38 -87.45 12.42 -9.39
C THR A 38 -88.19 11.09 -9.46
N ILE A 39 -87.53 10.07 -10.04
CA ILE A 39 -87.88 8.68 -9.81
C ILE A 39 -87.58 8.46 -8.34
N ALA A 40 -88.63 8.32 -7.53
CA ALA A 40 -88.49 7.93 -6.13
C ALA A 40 -87.58 6.71 -6.07
N LYS A 41 -86.56 6.75 -5.19
CA LYS A 41 -85.68 5.61 -5.00
C LYS A 41 -86.55 4.38 -4.69
N PRO A 42 -86.29 3.22 -5.33
CA PRO A 42 -87.02 2.01 -5.00
C PRO A 42 -86.91 1.72 -3.50
N ARG A 43 -88.05 1.50 -2.82
CA ARG A 43 -88.10 1.27 -1.37
C ARG A 43 -87.11 0.21 -0.89
N TYR A 44 -86.93 -0.84 -1.68
CA TYR A 44 -85.97 -1.91 -1.41
C TYR A 44 -84.50 -1.42 -1.35
N LEU A 45 -84.10 -0.48 -2.21
CA LEU A 45 -82.76 0.10 -2.18
C LEU A 45 -82.57 0.98 -0.93
N GLU A 46 -83.60 1.70 -0.51
CA GLU A 46 -83.56 2.51 0.71
C GLU A 46 -83.44 1.64 1.96
N GLU A 47 -84.14 0.50 1.98
CA GLU A 47 -84.06 -0.50 3.05
C GLU A 47 -82.64 -1.08 3.16
N LEU A 48 -82.04 -1.52 2.05
CA LEU A 48 -80.66 -2.04 2.01
C LEU A 48 -79.62 -0.97 2.42
N GLU A 49 -79.75 0.27 1.94
CA GLU A 49 -78.86 1.37 2.32
C GLU A 49 -79.01 1.75 3.81
N SER A 50 -80.21 1.60 4.38
CA SER A 50 -80.45 1.83 5.81
C SER A 50 -79.86 0.72 6.68
N TYR A 51 -79.94 -0.53 6.22
CA TYR A 51 -79.33 -1.69 6.86
C TYR A 51 -77.80 -1.56 6.87
N LEU A 52 -77.20 -1.20 5.73
CA LEU A 52 -75.75 -0.98 5.61
C LEU A 52 -75.24 0.06 6.61
N ARG A 53 -75.96 1.18 6.73
CA ARG A 53 -75.59 2.28 7.61
C ARG A 53 -75.65 1.86 9.08
N LYS A 54 -76.64 1.06 9.47
CA LYS A 54 -76.77 0.54 10.85
C LYS A 54 -75.67 -0.47 11.17
N GLU A 55 -75.40 -1.41 10.28
CA GLU A 55 -74.35 -2.42 10.46
C GLU A 55 -72.96 -1.77 10.51
N LEU A 56 -72.65 -0.83 9.62
CA LEU A 56 -71.36 -0.11 9.64
C LEU A 56 -71.16 0.76 10.89
N GLN A 57 -72.24 1.31 11.48
CA GLN A 57 -72.19 2.07 12.73
C GLN A 57 -71.97 1.19 13.96
N SER A 58 -72.29 -0.10 13.87
CA SER A 58 -72.11 -1.07 14.96
C SER A 58 -70.69 -1.65 15.05
N LEU A 59 -69.85 -1.46 14.02
CA LEU A 59 -68.49 -1.99 13.95
C LEU A 59 -67.47 -1.11 14.69
N ASP A 60 -66.59 -1.76 15.46
CA ASP A 60 -65.49 -1.09 16.17
C ASP A 60 -64.28 -0.88 15.25
N LEU A 61 -64.05 0.38 14.86
CA LEU A 61 -63.03 0.79 13.89
C LEU A 61 -61.61 0.94 14.47
N THR A 62 -61.42 0.65 15.75
CA THR A 62 -60.13 0.84 16.46
C THR A 62 -59.15 -0.31 16.29
N LYS A 63 -59.58 -1.46 15.74
CA LYS A 63 -58.74 -2.65 15.53
C LYS A 63 -57.95 -2.56 14.22
N GLU A 64 -56.74 -3.13 14.18
CA GLU A 64 -55.89 -3.20 12.98
C GLU A 64 -56.58 -3.83 11.76
N ASN A 65 -57.61 -4.67 11.99
CA ASN A 65 -58.41 -5.32 10.95
C ASN A 65 -59.70 -4.54 10.58
N ALA A 66 -59.82 -3.27 10.95
CA ALA A 66 -61.05 -2.48 10.75
C ALA A 66 -61.54 -2.48 9.30
N GLN A 67 -60.63 -2.50 8.32
CA GLN A 67 -61.00 -2.52 6.91
C GLN A 67 -61.51 -3.90 6.46
N GLU A 68 -61.03 -4.99 7.05
CA GLU A 68 -61.56 -6.33 6.78
C GLU A 68 -62.93 -6.55 7.42
N LEU A 69 -63.16 -5.99 8.61
CA LEU A 69 -64.44 -6.07 9.32
C LEU A 69 -65.56 -5.35 8.54
N LYS A 70 -65.24 -4.24 7.87
CA LYS A 70 -66.19 -3.53 6.99
C LYS A 70 -66.66 -4.36 5.81
N LEU A 71 -65.84 -5.27 5.29
CA LEU A 71 -66.19 -6.05 4.08
C LEU A 71 -67.38 -6.98 4.32
N GLN A 72 -67.64 -7.37 5.58
CA GLN A 72 -68.69 -8.32 5.92
C GLN A 72 -70.11 -7.75 5.70
N PRO A 73 -70.49 -6.57 6.23
CA PRO A 73 -71.75 -5.91 5.87
C PRO A 73 -71.94 -5.67 4.37
N TYR A 74 -70.88 -5.25 3.67
CA TYR A 74 -70.95 -5.05 2.21
C TYR A 74 -71.17 -6.36 1.45
N ARG A 75 -70.58 -7.48 1.91
CA ARG A 75 -70.77 -8.81 1.32
C ARG A 75 -72.20 -9.30 1.49
N GLU A 76 -72.79 -9.11 2.67
CA GLU A 76 -74.17 -9.51 2.98
C GLU A 76 -75.18 -8.71 2.16
N ILE A 77 -75.01 -7.40 2.05
CA ILE A 77 -75.90 -6.56 1.24
C ILE A 77 -75.76 -6.83 -0.25
N PHE A 78 -74.55 -7.13 -0.72
CA PHE A 78 -74.35 -7.51 -2.10
C PHE A 78 -75.00 -8.87 -2.41
N GLU A 79 -75.03 -9.80 -1.45
CA GLU A 79 -75.78 -11.06 -1.60
C GLU A 79 -77.30 -10.81 -1.68
N PHE A 80 -77.87 -10.04 -0.74
CA PHE A 80 -79.29 -9.66 -0.78
C PHE A 80 -79.67 -8.91 -2.06
N PHE A 81 -78.76 -8.07 -2.57
CA PHE A 81 -78.95 -7.38 -3.84
C PHE A 81 -78.96 -8.35 -5.01
N ILE A 82 -78.03 -9.32 -5.04
CA ILE A 82 -77.93 -10.33 -6.12
C ILE A 82 -79.12 -11.29 -6.12
N GLU A 83 -79.63 -11.67 -4.95
CA GLU A 83 -80.76 -12.59 -4.81
C GLU A 83 -82.04 -12.11 -5.51
N ASP A 84 -82.25 -10.79 -5.55
CA ASP A 84 -83.40 -10.15 -6.17
C ASP A 84 -83.35 -10.09 -7.70
N PHE A 85 -82.17 -10.24 -8.32
CA PHE A 85 -82.02 -10.23 -9.79
C PHE A 85 -82.18 -11.61 -10.41
N LYS A 86 -83.38 -11.94 -10.89
CA LYS A 86 -83.65 -13.28 -11.47
C LYS A 86 -82.85 -13.61 -12.75
N THR A 87 -82.53 -12.63 -13.59
CA THR A 87 -81.86 -12.84 -14.89
C THR A 87 -80.34 -12.69 -14.84
N TYR A 88 -79.82 -11.80 -14.00
CA TYR A 88 -78.38 -11.47 -13.92
C TYR A 88 -77.66 -12.12 -12.74
N LYS A 89 -78.37 -12.80 -11.83
CA LYS A 89 -77.81 -13.47 -10.64
C LYS A 89 -76.62 -14.39 -10.94
N PRO A 90 -76.66 -15.30 -11.94
CA PRO A 90 -75.52 -16.18 -12.20
C PRO A 90 -74.22 -15.43 -12.52
N LEU A 91 -74.32 -14.31 -13.25
CA LEU A 91 -73.17 -13.49 -13.60
C LEU A 91 -72.64 -12.71 -12.39
N LEU A 92 -73.52 -12.07 -11.62
CA LEU A 92 -73.11 -11.29 -10.45
C LEU A 92 -72.55 -12.17 -9.33
N SER A 93 -73.13 -13.36 -9.10
CA SER A 93 -72.58 -14.36 -8.17
C SER A 93 -71.23 -14.89 -8.64
N ALA A 94 -71.03 -15.12 -9.94
CA ALA A 94 -69.72 -15.52 -10.48
C ALA A 94 -68.66 -14.44 -10.24
N ILE A 95 -68.99 -13.17 -10.51
CA ILE A 95 -68.10 -12.03 -10.24
C ILE A 95 -67.78 -11.94 -8.75
N LYS A 96 -68.78 -12.03 -7.87
CA LYS A 96 -68.59 -12.04 -6.41
C LYS A 96 -67.65 -13.16 -5.97
N ASN A 97 -67.88 -14.37 -6.45
CA ASN A 97 -67.08 -15.55 -6.11
C ASN A 97 -65.60 -15.39 -6.51
N GLU A 98 -65.31 -14.86 -7.70
CA GLU A 98 -63.92 -14.58 -8.12
C GLU A 98 -63.21 -13.59 -7.18
N TYR A 99 -63.90 -12.52 -6.76
CA TYR A 99 -63.34 -11.59 -5.78
C TYR A 99 -63.16 -12.21 -4.39
N GLU A 100 -64.07 -13.09 -3.96
CA GLU A 100 -63.95 -13.79 -2.67
C GLU A 100 -62.79 -14.79 -2.66
N VAL A 101 -62.62 -15.56 -3.74
CA VAL A 101 -61.51 -16.50 -3.92
C VAL A 101 -60.17 -15.76 -3.96
N THR A 102 -60.07 -14.66 -4.71
CA THR A 102 -58.84 -13.86 -4.78
C THR A 102 -58.50 -13.20 -3.44
N LEU A 103 -59.47 -12.69 -2.69
CA LEU A 103 -59.25 -12.17 -1.34
C LEU A 103 -58.77 -13.26 -0.37
N ALA A 104 -59.35 -14.46 -0.43
CA ALA A 104 -58.90 -15.59 0.38
C ALA A 104 -57.44 -15.98 0.07
N HIS A 105 -57.08 -16.03 -1.22
CA HIS A 105 -55.71 -16.27 -1.66
C HIS A 105 -54.72 -15.20 -1.16
N LEU A 106 -55.10 -13.93 -1.21
CA LEU A 106 -54.27 -12.83 -0.70
C LEU A 106 -54.08 -12.92 0.81
N LYS A 107 -55.12 -13.27 1.58
CA LYS A 107 -55.01 -13.47 3.03
C LYS A 107 -54.09 -14.63 3.37
N GLU A 108 -54.16 -15.73 2.63
CA GLU A 108 -53.28 -16.88 2.84
C GLU A 108 -51.82 -16.55 2.51
N LYS A 109 -51.58 -15.78 1.43
CA LYS A 109 -50.25 -15.22 1.14
C LYS A 109 -49.74 -14.36 2.29
N ILE A 110 -50.56 -13.46 2.85
CA ILE A 110 -50.16 -12.62 3.98
C ILE A 110 -49.79 -13.48 5.21
N ARG A 111 -50.59 -14.51 5.53
CA ARG A 111 -50.29 -15.44 6.63
C ARG A 111 -48.99 -16.19 6.42
N SER A 112 -48.71 -16.63 5.20
CA SER A 112 -47.45 -17.32 4.87
C SER A 112 -46.20 -16.43 5.02
N LEU A 113 -46.35 -15.11 4.92
CA LEU A 113 -45.25 -14.15 5.07
C LEU A 113 -44.92 -13.80 6.53
N GLU A 114 -45.84 -14.04 7.47
CA GLU A 114 -45.65 -13.65 8.88
C GLU A 114 -44.52 -14.42 9.58
N PRO A 115 -44.37 -15.76 9.40
CA PRO A 115 -43.22 -16.51 9.91
C PRO A 115 -41.89 -16.02 9.34
N LEU A 116 -41.86 -15.59 8.07
CA LEU A 116 -40.66 -15.05 7.43
C LEU A 116 -40.23 -13.73 8.07
N LYS A 117 -41.18 -12.84 8.41
CA LYS A 117 -40.88 -11.61 9.16
C LYS A 117 -40.33 -11.92 10.54
N SER A 118 -40.93 -12.88 11.25
CA SER A 118 -40.44 -13.30 12.58
C SER A 118 -39.02 -13.87 12.52
N MET A 119 -38.74 -14.72 11.53
CA MET A 119 -37.40 -15.25 11.30
C MET A 119 -36.40 -14.14 10.94
N LEU A 120 -36.78 -13.17 10.12
CA LEU A 120 -35.92 -12.04 9.77
C LEU A 120 -35.54 -11.21 11.01
N VAL A 121 -36.50 -10.94 11.90
CA VAL A 121 -36.22 -10.24 13.18
C VAL A 121 -35.25 -11.05 14.02
N SER A 122 -35.47 -12.36 14.17
CA SER A 122 -34.57 -13.22 14.94
C SER A 122 -33.14 -13.27 14.37
N VAL A 123 -33.00 -13.32 13.04
CA VAL A 123 -31.68 -13.31 12.38
C VAL A 123 -31.01 -11.94 12.53
N SER A 124 -31.78 -10.85 12.42
CA SER A 124 -31.28 -9.50 12.69
C SER A 124 -30.77 -9.36 14.14
N ASP A 125 -31.50 -9.90 15.11
CA ASP A 125 -31.11 -9.89 16.53
C ASP A 125 -29.88 -10.77 16.80
N GLU A 126 -29.68 -11.85 16.03
CA GLU A 126 -28.46 -12.66 16.10
C GLU A 126 -27.25 -11.91 15.52
N CYS A 127 -27.39 -11.32 14.33
CA CYS A 127 -26.33 -10.52 13.71
C CYS A 127 -25.91 -9.35 14.60
N THR A 128 -26.86 -8.63 15.20
CA THR A 128 -26.54 -7.53 16.12
C THR A 128 -25.80 -8.02 17.36
N ARG A 129 -26.17 -9.18 17.94
CA ARG A 129 -25.43 -9.79 19.05
C ARG A 129 -24.00 -10.18 18.66
N GLN A 130 -23.79 -10.74 17.47
CA GLN A 130 -22.46 -11.09 16.97
C GLN A 130 -21.59 -9.84 16.76
N ILE A 131 -22.14 -8.77 16.17
CA ILE A 131 -21.43 -7.50 16.00
C ILE A 131 -20.99 -6.94 17.36
N MET A 132 -21.87 -6.96 18.36
CA MET A 132 -21.53 -6.48 19.71
C MET A 132 -20.46 -7.32 20.39
N ALA A 133 -20.46 -8.65 20.18
CA ALA A 133 -19.43 -9.54 20.71
C ALA A 133 -18.05 -9.25 20.10
N PHE A 134 -17.97 -9.11 18.77
CA PHE A 134 -16.73 -8.75 18.08
C PHE A 134 -16.19 -7.39 18.53
N GLN A 135 -17.07 -6.39 18.71
CA GLN A 135 -16.65 -5.08 19.19
C GLN A 135 -16.08 -5.11 20.62
N GLU A 136 -16.55 -6.01 21.48
CA GLU A 136 -16.03 -6.15 22.83
C GLU A 136 -14.66 -6.86 22.84
N GLU A 137 -14.50 -7.88 21.99
CA GLU A 137 -13.22 -8.56 21.77
C GLU A 137 -12.17 -7.59 21.23
N GLU A 138 -12.50 -6.81 20.20
CA GLU A 138 -11.61 -5.79 19.61
C GLU A 138 -11.18 -4.76 20.67
N LYS A 139 -12.12 -4.28 21.50
CA LYS A 139 -11.79 -3.36 22.60
C LYS A 139 -10.82 -3.97 23.60
N ALA A 140 -10.99 -5.24 23.94
CA ALA A 140 -10.11 -5.96 24.86
C ALA A 140 -8.69 -6.11 24.27
N GLU A 141 -8.58 -6.47 22.99
CA GLU A 141 -7.31 -6.55 22.27
C GLU A 141 -6.60 -5.20 22.19
N VAL A 142 -7.32 -4.14 21.79
CA VAL A 142 -6.79 -2.77 21.74
C VAL A 142 -6.29 -2.33 23.13
N ALA A 143 -6.99 -2.69 24.20
CA ALA A 143 -6.55 -2.39 25.56
C ALA A 143 -5.27 -3.14 25.95
N MET A 144 -5.12 -4.39 25.54
CA MET A 144 -3.92 -5.19 25.76
C MET A 144 -2.72 -4.63 24.98
N LEU A 145 -2.90 -4.34 23.69
CA LEU A 145 -1.87 -3.74 22.84
C LEU A 145 -1.41 -2.37 23.35
N LYS A 146 -2.34 -1.56 23.89
CA LYS A 146 -1.99 -0.28 24.53
C LYS A 146 -1.10 -0.47 25.77
N LYS A 147 -1.37 -1.50 26.58
CA LYS A 147 -0.53 -1.83 27.75
C LYS A 147 0.86 -2.30 27.32
N GLU A 148 0.95 -3.15 26.31
CA GLU A 148 2.22 -3.64 25.78
C GLU A 148 3.05 -2.50 25.18
N LYS A 149 2.44 -1.62 24.36
CA LYS A 149 3.08 -0.41 23.85
C LYS A 149 3.68 0.44 24.96
N LEU A 150 2.92 0.66 26.04
CA LEU A 150 3.39 1.43 27.20
C LEU A 150 4.58 0.75 27.89
N TYR A 151 4.54 -0.57 28.03
CA TYR A 151 5.63 -1.36 28.59
C TYR A 151 6.90 -1.26 27.74
N LEU A 152 6.78 -1.43 26.42
CA LEU A 152 7.90 -1.34 25.49
C LEU A 152 8.52 0.06 25.48
N LEU A 153 7.71 1.13 25.55
CA LEU A 153 8.23 2.49 25.66
C LEU A 153 9.06 2.70 26.93
N LYS A 154 8.58 2.22 28.09
CA LYS A 154 9.34 2.28 29.34
C LYS A 154 10.67 1.51 29.25
N LEU A 155 10.67 0.37 28.56
CA LEU A 155 11.88 -0.41 28.35
C LEU A 155 12.88 0.33 27.45
N ILE A 156 12.41 0.97 26.38
CA ILE A 156 13.24 1.80 25.50
C ILE A 156 13.88 2.95 26.29
N ASP A 157 13.11 3.64 27.12
CA ASP A 157 13.62 4.75 27.93
C ASP A 157 14.69 4.28 28.92
N LYS A 158 14.47 3.16 29.60
CA LYS A 158 15.47 2.53 30.47
C LYS A 158 16.76 2.20 29.71
N MET A 159 16.66 1.57 28.54
CA MET A 159 17.81 1.22 27.71
C MET A 159 18.57 2.47 27.21
N LYS A 160 17.86 3.56 26.91
CA LYS A 160 18.47 4.85 26.53
C LYS A 160 19.23 5.47 27.70
N GLU A 161 18.67 5.44 28.91
CA GLU A 161 19.34 5.91 30.12
C GLU A 161 20.61 5.11 30.40
N GLU A 162 20.54 3.78 30.32
CA GLU A 162 21.70 2.89 30.49
C GLU A 162 22.79 3.19 29.45
N LYS A 163 22.43 3.33 28.18
CA LYS A 163 23.35 3.73 27.11
C LYS A 163 24.02 5.08 27.40
N GLY A 164 23.25 6.08 27.86
CA GLY A 164 23.77 7.39 28.24
C GLY A 164 24.79 7.28 29.39
N SER A 165 24.46 6.49 30.41
CA SER A 165 25.35 6.27 31.56
C SER A 165 26.67 5.60 31.16
N LEU A 166 26.60 4.58 30.30
CA LEU A 166 27.78 3.87 29.79
C LEU A 166 28.63 4.78 28.92
N GLN A 167 28.01 5.61 28.07
CA GLN A 167 28.73 6.58 27.24
C GLN A 167 29.51 7.59 28.09
N ILE A 168 28.94 8.05 29.20
CA ILE A 168 29.64 8.94 30.15
C ILE A 168 30.86 8.23 30.76
N GLN A 169 30.72 6.96 31.14
CA GLN A 169 31.83 6.15 31.67
C GLN A 169 32.94 5.96 30.63
N VAL A 170 32.59 5.63 29.38
CA VAL A 170 33.55 5.50 28.27
C VAL A 170 34.29 6.81 28.05
N ASN A 171 33.59 7.95 28.05
CA ASN A 171 34.22 9.26 27.88
C ASN A 171 35.18 9.59 29.04
N LYS A 172 34.84 9.21 30.28
CA LYS A 172 35.71 9.37 31.44
C LYS A 172 36.97 8.50 31.33
N LEU A 173 36.82 7.24 30.94
CA LEU A 173 37.95 6.32 30.74
C LEU A 173 38.88 6.82 29.62
N ARG A 174 38.33 7.27 28.48
CA ARG A 174 39.12 7.88 27.39
C ARG A 174 39.93 9.08 27.87
N LYS A 175 39.33 9.97 28.67
CA LYS A 175 40.04 11.12 29.27
C LYS A 175 41.16 10.67 30.22
N ASN A 176 40.92 9.64 31.03
CA ASN A 176 41.94 9.11 31.95
C ASN A 176 43.10 8.47 31.18
N VAL A 177 42.82 7.64 30.17
CA VAL A 177 43.86 7.04 29.31
C VAL A 177 44.69 8.13 28.63
N ALA A 178 44.06 9.18 28.10
CA ALA A 178 44.78 10.30 27.50
C ALA A 178 45.70 11.02 28.52
N LYS A 179 45.23 11.21 29.77
CA LYS A 179 46.05 11.78 30.84
C LYS A 179 47.25 10.91 31.19
N GLU A 180 47.05 9.59 31.31
CA GLU A 180 48.15 8.65 31.59
C GLU A 180 49.14 8.59 30.44
N TYR A 181 48.68 8.65 29.18
CA TYR A 181 49.55 8.70 28.01
C TYR A 181 50.45 9.94 28.02
N VAL A 182 49.90 11.11 28.35
CA VAL A 182 50.69 12.35 28.49
C VAL A 182 51.70 12.24 29.64
N ARG A 183 51.32 11.64 30.78
CA ARG A 183 52.25 11.39 31.90
C ARG A 183 53.41 10.50 31.47
N TYR A 184 53.12 9.42 30.75
CA TYR A 184 54.13 8.51 30.22
C TYR A 184 55.11 9.22 29.27
N LEU A 185 54.61 10.06 28.36
CA LEU A 185 55.47 10.85 27.47
C LEU A 185 56.39 11.80 28.25
N ASN A 186 55.83 12.54 29.21
CA ASN A 186 56.60 13.45 30.06
C ASN A 186 57.70 12.69 30.85
N GLU A 187 57.39 11.50 31.35
CA GLU A 187 58.37 10.66 32.05
C GLU A 187 59.46 10.15 31.10
N CYS A 188 59.09 9.71 29.89
CA CYS A 188 60.06 9.32 28.86
C CYS A 188 61.01 10.46 28.51
N ASP A 189 60.51 11.68 28.33
CA ASP A 189 61.34 12.83 28.00
C ASP A 189 62.25 13.24 29.17
N ALA A 190 61.75 13.19 30.41
CA ALA A 190 62.59 13.39 31.60
C ALA A 190 63.71 12.34 31.69
N ARG A 191 63.42 11.06 31.40
CA ARG A 191 64.44 10.00 31.37
C ARG A 191 65.47 10.22 30.27
N LYS A 192 65.08 10.69 29.08
CA LYS A 192 66.02 11.02 28.00
C LYS A 192 66.98 12.14 28.43
N LEU A 193 66.47 13.17 29.09
CA LEU A 193 67.29 14.27 29.62
C LEU A 193 68.28 13.77 30.67
N LEU A 194 67.82 12.98 31.64
CA LEU A 194 68.71 12.41 32.67
C LEU A 194 69.79 11.49 32.07
N LEU A 195 69.47 10.72 31.03
CA LEU A 195 70.46 9.89 30.33
C LEU A 195 71.48 10.75 29.57
N ALA A 196 71.06 11.87 28.99
CA ALA A 196 71.97 12.82 28.36
C ALA A 196 72.94 13.42 29.39
N ASP A 197 72.41 13.90 30.53
CA ASP A 197 73.21 14.45 31.63
C ASP A 197 74.19 13.41 32.19
N LEU A 198 73.73 12.17 32.43
CA LEU A 198 74.59 11.07 32.92
C LEU A 198 75.71 10.73 31.93
N ASN A 199 75.42 10.72 30.63
CA ASN A 199 76.44 10.47 29.61
C ASN A 199 77.47 11.61 29.56
N GLU A 200 77.04 12.85 29.71
CA GLU A 200 77.93 14.01 29.78
C GLU A 200 78.83 13.93 31.02
N MET A 201 78.26 13.65 32.20
CA MET A 201 79.04 13.44 33.43
C MET A 201 80.01 12.26 33.32
N ARG A 202 79.61 11.16 32.68
CA ARG A 202 80.48 10.00 32.43
C ARG A 202 81.61 10.34 31.48
N ASN A 203 81.36 11.12 30.44
CA ASN A 203 82.40 11.59 29.53
C ASN A 203 83.41 12.48 30.26
N GLN A 204 82.93 13.40 31.11
CA GLN A 204 83.80 14.23 31.96
C GLN A 204 84.63 13.38 32.95
N GLN A 205 84.03 12.37 33.58
CA GLN A 205 84.75 11.43 34.46
C GLN A 205 85.77 10.58 33.70
N LEU A 206 85.46 10.11 32.49
CA LEU A 206 86.39 9.37 31.66
C LEU A 206 87.56 10.25 31.23
N GLU A 207 87.33 11.52 30.92
CA GLU A 207 88.39 12.50 30.67
C GLU A 207 89.27 12.73 31.91
N MET A 208 88.68 12.81 33.10
CA MET A 208 89.41 12.89 34.37
C MET A 208 90.17 11.60 34.72
N SER A 209 89.57 10.44 34.44
CA SER A 209 90.16 9.13 34.71
C SER A 209 91.28 8.80 33.72
N LEU A 210 91.17 9.21 32.44
CA LEU A 210 92.28 9.16 31.48
C LEU A 210 93.46 10.01 31.95
N ARG A 211 93.22 11.07 32.73
CA ARG A 211 94.27 11.83 33.42
C ARG A 211 94.81 11.15 34.68
N GLN A 212 94.07 10.24 35.31
CA GLN A 212 94.47 9.52 36.53
C GLN A 212 95.02 8.10 36.32
N VAL A 213 94.74 7.44 35.18
CA VAL A 213 95.18 6.05 34.87
C VAL A 213 96.67 5.95 34.49
N GLN A 214 97.47 6.98 34.80
CA GLN A 214 98.92 6.89 34.74
C GLN A 214 99.55 6.31 36.01
N ASP A 215 98.78 5.91 37.04
CA ASP A 215 99.37 5.38 38.26
C ASP A 215 98.68 4.15 38.86
N VAL A 216 99.55 3.19 39.21
CA VAL A 216 99.41 2.03 40.10
C VAL A 216 98.54 0.83 39.67
N LYS A 217 99.24 -0.22 39.24
CA LYS A 217 98.85 -1.63 39.42
C LYS A 217 99.28 -2.13 40.80
N GLY A 218 98.46 -2.98 41.41
CA GLY A 218 98.92 -3.98 42.39
C GLY A 218 97.97 -4.15 43.58
N GLU A 219 97.09 -5.15 43.53
CA GLU A 219 96.31 -5.57 44.71
C GLU A 219 97.01 -6.69 45.47
N ASP A 220 97.00 -6.52 46.79
CA ASP A 220 97.78 -7.23 47.81
C ASP A 220 96.99 -8.41 48.43
N LEU A 221 97.69 -9.51 48.74
CA LEU A 221 97.17 -10.81 49.23
C LEU A 221 96.38 -10.69 50.55
N VAL A 222 96.58 -9.58 51.28
CA VAL A 222 95.88 -9.21 52.52
C VAL A 222 94.40 -8.86 52.27
N LYS A 223 94.05 -8.29 51.10
CA LYS A 223 92.65 -8.00 50.74
C LYS A 223 91.83 -9.28 50.58
N LEU A 224 92.45 -10.33 50.04
CA LEU A 224 91.78 -11.60 49.79
C LEU A 224 91.45 -12.35 51.10
N THR A 225 92.35 -12.28 52.09
CA THR A 225 92.13 -12.89 53.41
C THR A 225 91.10 -12.11 54.24
N LEU A 226 91.07 -10.79 54.14
CA LEU A 226 90.04 -9.94 54.74
C LEU A 226 88.67 -10.20 54.10
N ALA A 227 88.59 -10.32 52.77
CA ALA A 227 87.36 -10.63 52.05
C ALA A 227 86.79 -12.01 52.43
N LEU A 228 87.65 -13.02 52.60
CA LEU A 228 87.22 -14.36 53.01
C LEU A 228 86.65 -14.39 54.44
N LYS A 229 87.22 -13.59 55.36
CA LYS A 229 86.69 -13.46 56.72
C LYS A 229 85.32 -12.76 56.74
N ILE A 230 85.16 -11.71 55.93
CA ILE A 230 83.90 -10.99 55.78
C ILE A 230 82.83 -11.90 55.18
N ALA A 231 83.15 -12.65 54.11
CA ALA A 231 82.22 -13.59 53.48
C ALA A 231 81.72 -14.68 54.45
N ARG A 232 82.58 -15.14 55.37
CA ARG A 232 82.16 -16.11 56.40
C ARG A 232 81.21 -15.49 57.43
N GLN A 233 81.45 -14.23 57.85
CA GLN A 233 80.54 -13.53 58.75
C GLN A 233 79.19 -13.27 58.10
N ASP A 234 79.18 -12.82 56.85
CA ASP A 234 77.96 -12.56 56.09
C ASP A 234 77.13 -13.83 55.90
N LEU A 235 77.77 -14.98 55.66
CA LEU A 235 77.08 -16.26 55.56
C LEU A 235 76.36 -16.62 56.87
N THR A 236 77.02 -16.46 58.03
CA THR A 236 76.36 -16.67 59.33
C THR A 236 75.20 -15.71 59.55
N LYS A 237 75.34 -14.45 59.15
CA LYS A 237 74.29 -13.44 59.30
C LYS A 237 73.07 -13.77 58.44
N ALA A 238 73.29 -14.12 57.17
CA ALA A 238 72.25 -14.57 56.26
C ALA A 238 71.55 -15.84 56.76
N GLN A 239 72.29 -16.78 57.37
CA GLN A 239 71.70 -18.00 57.94
C GLN A 239 70.78 -17.71 59.13
N VAL A 240 71.13 -16.73 59.96
CA VAL A 240 70.29 -16.28 61.08
C VAL A 240 69.05 -15.56 60.55
N GLU A 241 69.20 -14.64 59.58
CA GLU A 241 68.08 -13.93 58.95
C GLU A 241 67.10 -14.89 58.25
N LEU A 242 67.62 -15.94 57.60
CA LEU A 242 66.79 -16.99 56.99
C LEU A 242 66.01 -17.77 58.04
N ASN A 243 66.62 -18.06 59.18
CA ASN A 243 65.96 -18.77 60.28
C ASN A 243 64.90 -17.90 60.96
N THR A 244 65.15 -16.60 61.13
CA THR A 244 64.14 -15.66 61.62
C THR A 244 63.00 -15.49 60.61
N MET A 245 63.27 -15.33 59.32
CA MET A 245 62.22 -15.31 58.30
C MET A 245 61.40 -16.59 58.34
N LYS A 246 62.02 -17.78 58.41
CA LYS A 246 61.28 -19.04 58.49
C LYS A 246 60.39 -19.14 59.74
N ALA A 247 60.83 -18.61 60.87
CA ALA A 247 60.03 -18.56 62.09
C ALA A 247 58.88 -17.55 61.96
N ASP A 248 59.14 -16.37 61.38
CA ASP A 248 58.14 -15.34 61.13
C ASP A 248 57.08 -15.82 60.12
N TYR A 249 57.47 -16.54 59.07
CA TYR A 249 56.58 -17.09 58.02
C TYR A 249 55.83 -18.37 58.42
N GLY A 250 56.09 -18.93 59.61
CA GLY A 250 55.46 -20.17 60.08
C GLY A 250 53.95 -20.08 60.32
N ASP A 251 53.41 -18.86 60.50
CA ASP A 251 52.02 -18.63 60.93
C ASP A 251 51.29 -17.51 60.14
N VAL A 252 51.78 -17.15 58.94
CA VAL A 252 51.41 -15.87 58.27
C VAL A 252 50.31 -15.99 57.21
N VAL A 253 49.55 -17.08 57.19
CA VAL A 253 48.25 -17.03 56.52
C VAL A 253 47.20 -17.52 57.51
N PRO A 254 46.59 -16.60 58.28
CA PRO A 254 45.40 -16.93 59.05
C PRO A 254 44.43 -17.69 58.14
N ARG A 255 43.95 -18.85 58.59
CA ARG A 255 43.08 -19.73 57.79
C ARG A 255 41.89 -18.99 57.17
N ARG A 256 41.39 -17.96 57.86
CA ARG A 256 40.39 -17.01 57.37
C ARG A 256 40.80 -16.29 56.08
N ASP A 257 42.03 -15.81 56.00
CA ASP A 257 42.54 -15.07 54.84
C ASP A 257 42.74 -16.02 53.65
N PHE A 258 43.21 -17.24 53.89
CA PHE A 258 43.27 -18.30 52.88
C PHE A 258 41.88 -18.66 52.34
N GLU A 259 40.92 -18.95 53.22
CA GLU A 259 39.54 -19.26 52.85
C GLU A 259 38.88 -18.07 52.11
N SER A 260 39.19 -16.83 52.51
CA SER A 260 38.71 -15.62 51.81
C SER A 260 39.30 -15.50 50.40
N GLN A 261 40.55 -15.90 50.22
CA GLN A 261 41.25 -15.84 48.94
C GLN A 261 40.82 -16.98 48.01
N GLU A 262 40.60 -18.17 48.57
CA GLU A 262 40.06 -19.33 47.86
C GLU A 262 38.63 -19.06 47.36
N LYS A 263 37.79 -18.42 48.19
CA LYS A 263 36.46 -17.98 47.76
C LYS A 263 36.53 -16.97 46.62
N LYS A 264 37.40 -15.95 46.71
CA LYS A 264 37.60 -14.99 45.61
C LYS A 264 38.10 -15.66 44.33
N TYR A 265 38.96 -16.66 44.45
CA TYR A 265 39.47 -17.42 43.30
C TYR A 265 38.36 -18.27 42.65
N SER A 266 37.52 -18.90 43.46
CA SER A 266 36.32 -19.62 42.98
C SER A 266 35.34 -18.69 42.26
N ASP A 267 35.03 -17.53 42.85
CA ASP A 267 34.16 -16.52 42.23
C ASP A 267 34.74 -15.98 40.90
N LEU A 268 36.07 -15.86 40.81
CA LEU A 268 36.77 -15.48 39.59
C LEU A 268 36.69 -16.57 38.52
N LEU A 269 36.85 -17.84 38.90
CA LEU A 269 36.72 -18.96 37.98
C LEU A 269 35.30 -19.06 37.40
N GLU A 270 34.27 -18.88 38.22
CA GLU A 270 32.88 -18.83 37.73
C GLU A 270 32.68 -17.70 36.72
N LYS A 271 33.20 -16.50 37.00
CA LYS A 271 33.14 -15.36 36.06
C LYS A 271 33.86 -15.65 34.74
N ILE A 272 35.03 -16.29 34.80
CA ILE A 272 35.77 -16.69 33.59
C ILE A 272 34.96 -17.72 32.79
N SER A 273 34.30 -18.67 33.45
CA SER A 273 33.44 -19.65 32.77
C SER A 273 32.23 -18.99 32.10
N PHE A 274 31.62 -18.00 32.74
CA PHE A 274 30.51 -17.22 32.17
C PHE A 274 30.94 -16.40 30.96
N LEU A 275 32.10 -15.74 31.04
CA LEU A 275 32.66 -14.99 29.91
C LEU A 275 32.94 -15.89 28.70
N ARG A 276 33.45 -17.10 28.95
CA ARG A 276 33.70 -18.08 27.88
C ARG A 276 32.42 -18.56 27.21
N ALA A 277 31.33 -18.74 27.98
CA ALA A 277 30.02 -19.07 27.41
C ALA A 277 29.44 -17.91 26.58
N TYR A 278 29.64 -16.67 27.03
CA TYR A 278 29.25 -15.48 26.27
C TYR A 278 30.02 -15.36 24.95
N GLU A 279 31.32 -15.65 24.96
CA GLU A 279 32.16 -15.65 23.75
C GLU A 279 31.67 -16.67 22.72
N THR A 280 31.36 -17.91 23.16
CA THR A 280 30.77 -18.92 22.26
C THR A 280 29.40 -18.51 21.72
N LEU A 281 28.57 -17.84 22.51
CA LEU A 281 27.27 -17.34 22.05
C LEU A 281 27.46 -16.23 20.99
N LEU A 282 28.44 -15.35 21.19
CA LEU A 282 28.77 -14.29 20.24
C LEU A 282 29.26 -14.87 18.90
N GLU A 283 30.09 -15.92 18.92
CA GLU A 283 30.52 -16.65 17.73
C GLU A 283 29.31 -17.26 16.98
N THR A 284 28.40 -17.97 17.68
CA THR A 284 27.21 -18.54 17.03
C THR A 284 26.29 -17.46 16.43
N HIS A 285 26.19 -16.29 17.06
CA HIS A 285 25.44 -15.17 16.50
C HIS A 285 26.11 -14.61 15.24
N GLN A 286 27.44 -14.52 15.22
CA GLN A 286 28.19 -14.09 14.03
C GLN A 286 27.99 -15.06 12.88
N GLU A 287 28.12 -16.36 13.13
CA GLU A 287 27.89 -17.42 12.13
C GLU A 287 26.47 -17.35 11.55
N ALA A 288 25.45 -17.16 12.40
CA ALA A 288 24.07 -17.02 11.95
C ALA A 288 23.84 -15.77 11.07
N VAL A 289 24.53 -14.65 11.36
CA VAL A 289 24.49 -13.45 10.53
C VAL A 289 25.15 -13.71 9.18
N GLU A 290 26.30 -14.37 9.17
CA GLU A 290 27.00 -14.73 7.94
C GLU A 290 26.20 -15.71 7.07
N GLU A 291 25.51 -16.68 7.67
CA GLU A 291 24.59 -17.57 6.95
C GLU A 291 23.42 -16.80 6.32
N ARG A 292 22.79 -15.90 7.09
CA ARG A 292 21.71 -15.05 6.57
C ARG A 292 22.18 -14.23 5.37
N ASP A 293 23.34 -13.60 5.48
CA ASP A 293 23.89 -12.75 4.43
C ASP A 293 24.29 -13.57 3.20
N ARG A 294 24.81 -14.79 3.40
CA ARG A 294 25.04 -15.76 2.31
C ARG A 294 23.74 -16.12 1.58
N PHE A 295 22.70 -16.51 2.31
CA PHE A 295 21.41 -16.84 1.70
C PHE A 295 20.79 -15.65 0.96
N TYR A 296 20.90 -14.44 1.50
CA TYR A 296 20.44 -13.23 0.83
C TYR A 296 21.17 -12.99 -0.50
N ASN A 297 22.50 -13.14 -0.49
CA ASN A 297 23.32 -12.98 -1.69
C ASN A 297 23.03 -14.07 -2.73
N GLU A 298 22.86 -15.33 -2.31
CA GLU A 298 22.46 -16.43 -3.19
C GLU A 298 21.08 -16.18 -3.79
N LEU A 299 20.11 -15.73 -3.00
CA LEU A 299 18.76 -15.40 -3.50
C LEU A 299 18.81 -14.26 -4.53
N GLN A 300 19.63 -13.24 -4.28
CA GLN A 300 19.84 -12.15 -5.23
C GLN A 300 20.52 -12.63 -6.52
N GLN A 301 21.48 -13.55 -6.42
CA GLN A 301 22.15 -14.14 -7.57
C GLN A 301 21.20 -15.02 -8.40
N VAL A 302 20.40 -15.86 -7.73
CA VAL A 302 19.37 -16.69 -8.37
C VAL A 302 18.37 -15.79 -9.09
N GLN A 303 17.87 -14.72 -8.45
CA GLN A 303 16.99 -13.74 -9.09
C GLN A 303 17.62 -13.11 -10.34
N ARG A 304 18.91 -12.72 -10.28
CA ARG A 304 19.63 -12.15 -11.43
C ARG A 304 19.81 -13.17 -12.57
N SER A 305 20.04 -14.44 -12.24
CA SER A 305 20.27 -15.50 -13.22
C SER A 305 18.97 -16.06 -13.85
N ALA A 306 17.86 -16.05 -13.09
CA ALA A 306 16.56 -16.52 -13.56
C ALA A 306 15.90 -15.56 -14.56
N THR A 307 16.21 -14.26 -14.48
CA THR A 307 15.80 -13.24 -15.47
C THR A 307 17.01 -12.43 -15.90
N PRO A 308 17.78 -12.87 -16.92
CA PRO A 308 18.87 -12.08 -17.46
C PRO A 308 18.32 -10.74 -17.94
N ARG A 309 18.75 -9.64 -17.32
CA ARG A 309 18.32 -8.31 -17.76
C ARG A 309 18.80 -8.07 -19.19
N PRO A 310 17.97 -7.50 -20.08
CA PRO A 310 18.40 -7.14 -21.42
C PRO A 310 19.63 -6.23 -21.37
N ASN A 311 20.55 -6.42 -22.31
CA ASN A 311 21.67 -5.49 -22.46
C ASN A 311 21.19 -4.24 -23.21
N TRP A 312 20.76 -3.24 -22.44
CA TRP A 312 20.22 -1.97 -22.94
C TRP A 312 21.24 -1.14 -23.73
N ALA A 313 22.55 -1.35 -23.53
CA ALA A 313 23.57 -0.66 -24.31
C ALA A 313 23.49 -0.98 -25.81
N LYS A 314 22.91 -2.12 -26.20
CA LYS A 314 22.67 -2.46 -27.62
C LYS A 314 21.59 -1.58 -28.27
N CYS A 315 20.68 -1.03 -27.48
CA CYS A 315 19.60 -0.19 -27.99
C CYS A 315 20.12 1.13 -28.58
N ALA A 316 21.24 1.63 -28.04
CA ALA A 316 21.96 2.79 -28.58
C ALA A 316 22.43 2.62 -30.04
N GLU A 317 22.65 1.38 -30.49
CA GLU A 317 23.09 1.09 -31.88
C GLU A 317 21.91 1.07 -32.88
N VAL A 318 20.68 0.85 -32.39
CA VAL A 318 19.50 0.62 -33.23
C VAL A 318 18.58 1.86 -33.28
N ILE A 319 18.59 2.68 -32.23
CA ILE A 319 17.70 3.83 -32.12
C ILE A 319 18.23 5.02 -32.91
N SER A 320 17.32 5.70 -33.61
CA SER A 320 17.60 6.93 -34.35
C SER A 320 18.08 8.03 -33.37
N GLY A 321 19.29 8.54 -33.56
CA GLY A 321 19.93 9.50 -32.64
C GLY A 321 21.03 8.91 -31.76
N GLY A 322 21.31 7.60 -31.86
CA GLY A 322 22.49 6.96 -31.29
C GLY A 322 22.54 6.94 -29.76
N ALA A 323 23.77 6.79 -29.22
CA ALA A 323 24.01 6.65 -27.79
C ALA A 323 23.61 7.89 -26.98
N GLU A 324 23.78 9.11 -27.50
CA GLU A 324 23.46 10.33 -26.78
C GLU A 324 21.95 10.45 -26.50
N ARG A 325 21.12 10.20 -27.51
CA ARG A 325 19.66 10.20 -27.33
C ARG A 325 19.19 9.05 -26.45
N TRP A 326 19.80 7.87 -26.57
CA TRP A 326 19.48 6.74 -25.70
C TRP A 326 19.83 7.02 -24.23
N ASN A 327 20.99 7.63 -23.95
CA ASN A 327 21.37 8.01 -22.59
C ASN A 327 20.35 8.98 -21.97
N CYS A 328 19.88 9.97 -22.73
CA CYS A 328 18.80 10.87 -22.27
C CYS A 328 17.48 10.12 -22.03
N LEU A 329 17.19 9.09 -22.82
CA LEU A 329 15.96 8.28 -22.67
C LEU A 329 16.05 7.28 -21.51
N GLU A 330 17.25 6.80 -21.17
CA GLU A 330 17.50 5.82 -20.12
C GLU A 330 17.58 6.44 -18.72
N GLU A 331 17.97 7.72 -18.64
CA GLU A 331 18.17 8.41 -17.38
C GLU A 331 16.95 8.29 -16.43
N GLY A 332 17.19 7.73 -15.26
CA GLY A 332 16.19 7.57 -14.20
C GLY A 332 15.12 6.49 -14.42
N LYS A 333 15.20 5.68 -15.49
CA LYS A 333 14.17 4.66 -15.80
C LYS A 333 14.54 3.24 -15.36
N THR A 334 13.53 2.47 -15.01
CA THR A 334 13.67 1.03 -14.70
C THR A 334 13.72 0.19 -15.98
N SER A 335 14.26 -1.02 -15.89
CA SER A 335 14.36 -1.92 -17.06
C SER A 335 13.00 -2.25 -17.69
N ASP A 336 11.91 -2.26 -16.92
CA ASP A 336 10.55 -2.46 -17.45
C ASP A 336 10.08 -1.24 -18.24
N GLN A 337 10.28 -0.03 -17.69
CA GLN A 337 9.99 1.23 -18.37
C GLN A 337 10.84 1.42 -19.64
N LEU A 338 12.06 0.89 -19.68
CA LEU A 338 12.91 0.90 -20.88
C LEU A 338 12.34 0.04 -22.02
N VAL A 339 11.60 -1.03 -21.71
CA VAL A 339 10.89 -1.82 -22.72
C VAL A 339 9.84 -0.94 -23.39
N ASP A 340 9.04 -0.22 -22.60
CA ASP A 340 7.98 0.66 -23.13
C ASP A 340 8.55 1.77 -24.01
N VAL A 341 9.62 2.43 -23.56
CA VAL A 341 10.33 3.45 -24.34
C VAL A 341 10.85 2.89 -25.67
N LEU A 342 11.41 1.68 -25.65
CA LEU A 342 11.90 1.02 -26.86
C LEU A 342 10.77 0.63 -27.81
N LEU A 343 9.66 0.10 -27.30
CA LEU A 343 8.47 -0.22 -28.09
C LEU A 343 7.87 1.03 -28.72
N GLU A 344 7.87 2.16 -28.01
CA GLU A 344 7.45 3.46 -28.54
C GLU A 344 8.35 3.95 -29.67
N GLU A 345 9.67 3.89 -29.50
CA GLU A 345 10.62 4.33 -30.53
C GLU A 345 10.49 3.48 -31.82
N ILE A 346 10.44 2.15 -31.67
CA ILE A 346 10.25 1.24 -32.81
C ILE A 346 8.88 1.46 -33.44
N GLY A 347 7.83 1.55 -32.63
CA GLY A 347 6.46 1.77 -33.11
C GLY A 347 6.29 3.12 -33.77
N THR A 348 7.04 4.15 -33.36
CA THR A 348 7.00 5.49 -33.97
C THR A 348 7.53 5.44 -35.40
N GLY A 349 8.64 4.72 -35.62
CA GLY A 349 9.17 4.47 -36.96
C GLY A 349 8.14 3.77 -37.85
N LEU A 350 7.58 2.66 -37.35
CA LEU A 350 6.58 1.88 -38.08
C LEU A 350 5.29 2.65 -38.37
N LEU A 351 4.81 3.48 -37.44
CA LEU A 351 3.65 4.34 -37.65
C LEU A 351 3.90 5.40 -38.71
N LYS A 352 5.11 5.97 -38.80
CA LYS A 352 5.46 6.96 -39.83
C LYS A 352 5.58 6.34 -41.22
N GLU A 353 6.04 5.10 -41.31
CA GLU A 353 6.14 4.34 -42.57
C GLU A 353 4.76 3.89 -43.08
N LYS A 354 3.80 3.68 -42.19
CA LYS A 354 2.47 3.17 -42.55
C LYS A 354 1.57 4.28 -43.11
N ASP A 355 1.25 4.22 -44.40
CA ASP A 355 0.39 5.21 -45.07
C ASP A 355 -1.11 5.00 -44.85
N THR A 356 -1.54 3.75 -44.63
CA THR A 356 -2.96 3.41 -44.39
C THR A 356 -3.15 2.41 -43.25
N PHE A 357 -4.26 2.57 -42.54
CA PHE A 357 -4.73 1.64 -41.51
C PHE A 357 -5.89 0.79 -42.04
N PRO A 358 -5.90 -0.53 -41.78
CA PRO A 358 -7.07 -1.36 -42.05
C PRO A 358 -8.20 -1.01 -41.08
N GLY A 359 -9.40 -0.76 -41.60
CA GLY A 359 -10.60 -0.56 -40.80
C GLY A 359 -11.00 -1.82 -40.04
N LEU A 360 -11.47 -1.65 -38.81
CA LEU A 360 -11.90 -2.73 -37.89
C LEU A 360 -13.31 -3.26 -38.20
N GLY A 361 -13.99 -2.69 -39.20
CA GLY A 361 -15.35 -3.07 -39.61
C GLY A 361 -16.45 -2.31 -38.87
N LYS A 362 -17.71 -2.60 -39.20
CA LYS A 362 -18.91 -1.93 -38.67
C LYS A 362 -19.67 -2.73 -37.60
N GLY A 363 -19.06 -3.79 -37.07
CA GLY A 363 -19.71 -4.65 -36.09
C GLY A 363 -20.00 -3.95 -34.76
N ASP A 364 -20.98 -4.43 -34.00
CA ASP A 364 -21.39 -3.83 -32.73
C ASP A 364 -20.29 -3.86 -31.66
N LYS A 365 -19.36 -4.82 -31.76
CA LYS A 365 -18.17 -4.94 -30.89
C LYS A 365 -17.08 -3.90 -31.17
N VAL A 366 -17.17 -3.18 -32.29
CA VAL A 366 -16.21 -2.12 -32.64
C VAL A 366 -16.72 -0.80 -32.06
N PRO A 367 -15.87 -0.02 -31.36
CA PRO A 367 -16.25 1.29 -30.85
C PRO A 367 -16.72 2.22 -31.98
N VAL A 368 -17.74 3.05 -31.71
CA VAL A 368 -18.41 3.88 -32.74
C VAL A 368 -17.44 4.75 -33.53
N TYR A 369 -16.42 5.30 -32.86
CA TYR A 369 -15.37 6.13 -33.47
C TYR A 369 -14.39 5.36 -34.37
N LEU A 370 -14.42 4.02 -34.38
CA LEU A 370 -13.61 3.15 -35.25
C LEU A 370 -14.45 2.33 -36.23
N ARG A 371 -15.78 2.53 -36.32
CA ARG A 371 -16.65 1.78 -37.24
C ARG A 371 -16.47 2.23 -38.69
N TYR A 372 -15.37 1.80 -39.30
CA TYR A 372 -15.04 2.08 -40.69
C TYR A 372 -14.67 0.79 -41.42
N GLU A 373 -15.03 0.72 -42.69
CA GLU A 373 -14.83 -0.44 -43.55
C GLU A 373 -13.97 -0.02 -44.75
N GLY A 374 -12.83 -0.70 -44.94
CA GLY A 374 -11.85 -0.34 -45.96
C GLY A 374 -10.52 0.14 -45.37
N GLN A 375 -9.74 0.89 -46.14
CA GLN A 375 -8.47 1.46 -45.72
C GLN A 375 -8.63 2.94 -45.37
N VAL A 376 -8.01 3.34 -44.27
CA VAL A 376 -8.07 4.69 -43.71
C VAL A 376 -6.70 5.33 -43.82
N LYS A 377 -6.59 6.56 -44.34
CA LYS A 377 -5.27 7.21 -44.48
C LYS A 377 -4.72 7.65 -43.13
N ASN A 378 -3.44 7.38 -42.90
CA ASN A 378 -2.72 7.86 -41.74
C ASN A 378 -2.34 9.34 -41.94
N LYS A 379 -2.69 10.20 -40.98
CA LYS A 379 -2.33 11.63 -41.00
C LYS A 379 -0.90 11.92 -40.54
N LYS A 380 -0.17 10.90 -40.06
CA LYS A 380 1.23 10.99 -39.61
C LYS A 380 1.48 12.12 -38.60
N LEU A 381 0.63 12.16 -37.57
CA LEU A 381 0.71 13.18 -36.53
C LEU A 381 1.94 12.98 -35.64
N ASN A 382 2.50 14.09 -35.16
CA ASN A 382 3.54 14.09 -34.14
C ASN A 382 2.94 14.09 -32.73
N LYS A 383 3.71 13.69 -31.71
CA LYS A 383 3.27 13.62 -30.31
C LYS A 383 2.58 14.91 -29.83
N LYS A 384 3.24 16.06 -30.04
CA LYS A 384 2.73 17.39 -29.66
C LYS A 384 1.38 17.73 -30.30
N GLU A 385 1.19 17.36 -31.57
CA GLU A 385 -0.06 17.61 -32.30
C GLU A 385 -1.19 16.77 -31.71
N VAL A 386 -0.92 15.50 -31.39
CA VAL A 386 -1.89 14.61 -30.73
C VAL A 386 -2.29 15.19 -29.38
N VAL A 387 -1.34 15.57 -28.52
CA VAL A 387 -1.66 16.17 -27.21
C VAL A 387 -2.50 17.44 -27.35
N ASN A 388 -2.16 18.34 -28.28
CA ASN A 388 -2.94 19.55 -28.49
C ASN A 388 -4.39 19.24 -28.91
N ILE A 389 -4.59 18.27 -29.80
CA ILE A 389 -5.93 17.82 -30.18
C ILE A 389 -6.67 17.24 -28.96
N LEU A 390 -6.01 16.43 -28.13
CA LEU A 390 -6.62 15.88 -26.91
C LEU A 390 -7.05 16.98 -25.93
N LYS A 391 -6.22 18.02 -25.74
CA LYS A 391 -6.57 19.16 -24.89
C LYS A 391 -7.77 19.94 -25.43
N GLU A 392 -7.83 20.17 -26.73
CA GLU A 392 -8.97 20.84 -27.36
C GLU A 392 -10.26 20.00 -27.26
N ILE A 393 -10.15 18.67 -27.39
CA ILE A 393 -11.27 17.75 -27.14
C ILE A 393 -11.77 17.91 -25.71
N TRP A 394 -10.88 17.86 -24.72
CA TRP A 394 -11.28 18.01 -23.32
C TRP A 394 -11.88 19.38 -23.03
N LYS A 395 -11.35 20.45 -23.61
CA LYS A 395 -11.87 21.82 -23.47
C LYS A 395 -13.29 21.97 -24.02
N GLU A 396 -13.58 21.41 -25.19
CA GLU A 396 -14.94 21.41 -25.74
C GLU A 396 -15.86 20.44 -24.98
N LYS A 397 -15.31 19.34 -24.44
CA LYS A 397 -16.06 18.32 -23.70
C LYS A 397 -16.66 18.85 -22.39
N VAL A 398 -16.02 19.82 -21.72
CA VAL A 398 -16.56 20.45 -20.50
C VAL A 398 -17.99 20.97 -20.70
N SER A 399 -18.34 21.39 -21.92
CA SER A 399 -19.66 21.91 -22.26
C SER A 399 -20.65 20.83 -22.76
N ALA A 400 -20.26 19.56 -22.82
CA ALA A 400 -21.04 18.48 -23.41
C ALA A 400 -21.29 17.31 -22.44
N ASP A 401 -22.57 16.98 -22.23
CA ASP A 401 -23.06 15.97 -21.27
C ASP A 401 -23.06 14.52 -21.83
N GLN A 402 -22.35 14.28 -22.93
CA GLN A 402 -22.27 12.97 -23.58
C GLN A 402 -21.07 12.16 -23.07
N GLN A 403 -21.06 10.84 -23.25
CA GLN A 403 -19.88 10.02 -22.95
C GLN A 403 -18.72 10.33 -23.91
N VAL A 404 -17.48 10.29 -23.41
CA VAL A 404 -16.26 10.70 -24.16
C VAL A 404 -16.14 10.03 -25.53
N PHE A 405 -16.43 8.73 -25.64
CA PHE A 405 -16.28 8.01 -26.91
C PHE A 405 -17.31 8.41 -27.99
N ILE A 406 -18.51 8.85 -27.58
CA ILE A 406 -19.52 9.39 -28.50
C ILE A 406 -19.12 10.81 -28.90
N PHE A 407 -18.74 11.61 -27.90
CA PHE A 407 -18.29 12.99 -28.11
C PHE A 407 -17.09 13.05 -29.06
N PHE A 408 -16.12 12.15 -28.89
CA PHE A 408 -14.89 12.10 -29.69
C PHE A 408 -15.19 12.01 -31.20
N LEU A 409 -16.09 11.13 -31.63
CA LEU A 409 -16.48 11.06 -33.04
C LEU A 409 -17.21 12.33 -33.49
N SER A 410 -18.16 12.83 -32.69
CA SER A 410 -18.91 14.05 -33.03
C SER A 410 -18.01 15.28 -33.16
N TYR A 411 -16.98 15.39 -32.32
CA TYR A 411 -15.96 16.43 -32.37
C TYR A 411 -15.16 16.36 -33.67
N LEU A 412 -14.68 15.16 -34.03
CA LEU A 412 -13.90 14.97 -35.25
C LEU A 412 -14.72 15.24 -36.51
N GLN A 413 -15.98 14.84 -36.54
CA GLN A 413 -16.91 15.15 -37.64
C GLN A 413 -17.15 16.66 -37.77
N LYS A 414 -17.34 17.36 -36.66
CA LYS A 414 -17.52 18.82 -36.63
C LYS A 414 -16.27 19.59 -37.06
N ARG A 415 -15.08 19.16 -36.64
CA ARG A 415 -13.80 19.86 -36.91
C ARG A 415 -13.21 19.55 -38.27
N TYR A 416 -13.26 18.29 -38.71
CA TYR A 416 -12.53 17.81 -39.90
C TYR A 416 -13.44 17.28 -41.02
N GLY A 417 -14.76 17.26 -40.80
CA GLY A 417 -15.76 16.75 -41.74
C GLY A 417 -15.96 15.23 -41.65
N GLU A 418 -17.13 14.74 -42.09
CA GLU A 418 -17.54 13.34 -41.93
C GLU A 418 -16.60 12.32 -42.60
N LEU A 419 -16.08 12.64 -43.78
CA LEU A 419 -15.20 11.74 -44.54
C LEU A 419 -13.82 11.59 -43.90
N SER A 420 -13.26 12.67 -43.36
CA SER A 420 -11.94 12.66 -42.74
C SER A 420 -11.98 12.28 -41.25
N ALA A 421 -13.15 12.34 -40.61
CA ALA A 421 -13.28 12.06 -39.17
C ALA A 421 -12.71 10.70 -38.77
N PHE A 422 -12.94 9.66 -39.58
CA PHE A 422 -12.37 8.33 -39.34
C PHE A 422 -10.86 8.30 -39.59
N GLU A 423 -10.32 9.05 -40.55
CA GLU A 423 -8.87 9.17 -40.76
C GLU A 423 -8.17 9.75 -39.53
N TRP A 424 -8.76 10.80 -38.96
CA TRP A 424 -8.28 11.39 -37.71
C TRP A 424 -8.49 10.47 -36.51
N ALA A 425 -9.64 9.80 -36.42
CA ALA A 425 -9.92 8.89 -35.30
C ALA A 425 -8.94 7.72 -35.25
N TYR A 426 -8.67 7.06 -36.39
CA TYR A 426 -7.69 5.97 -36.46
C TYR A 426 -6.27 6.47 -36.20
N THR A 427 -5.89 7.61 -36.76
CA THR A 427 -4.55 8.17 -36.53
C THR A 427 -4.34 8.51 -35.06
N ILE A 428 -5.28 9.22 -34.42
CA ILE A 428 -5.21 9.55 -32.99
C ILE A 428 -5.20 8.28 -32.15
N TYR A 429 -6.11 7.33 -32.43
CA TYR A 429 -6.24 6.07 -31.68
C TYR A 429 -4.95 5.24 -31.70
N GLU A 430 -4.31 5.08 -32.86
CA GLU A 430 -3.05 4.33 -32.96
C GLU A 430 -1.88 5.07 -32.28
N ASN A 431 -1.86 6.41 -32.32
CA ASN A 431 -0.84 7.20 -31.60
C ASN A 431 -1.00 7.08 -30.07
N ILE A 432 -2.20 7.30 -29.52
CA ILE A 432 -2.42 7.21 -28.07
C ILE A 432 -2.28 5.77 -27.54
N LYS A 433 -2.48 4.76 -28.40
CA LYS A 433 -2.26 3.36 -28.05
C LYS A 433 -0.78 3.03 -27.95
N LEU A 434 0.05 3.66 -28.79
CA LEU A 434 1.50 3.48 -28.83
C LEU A 434 2.19 4.21 -27.68
N TYR A 435 1.94 5.51 -27.50
CA TYR A 435 2.64 6.33 -26.51
C TYR A 435 2.01 6.19 -25.11
N ARG A 436 2.46 5.18 -24.37
CA ARG A 436 2.01 4.91 -22.98
C ARG A 436 2.80 5.68 -21.93
N SER A 437 4.01 6.10 -22.28
CA SER A 437 4.87 6.94 -21.44
C SER A 437 4.27 8.33 -21.20
N ASN A 438 3.47 8.85 -22.14
CA ASN A 438 2.77 10.11 -21.99
C ASN A 438 1.45 9.92 -21.22
N GLU A 439 1.37 10.50 -20.02
CA GLU A 439 0.19 10.35 -19.16
C GLU A 439 -1.10 10.83 -19.82
N THR A 440 -1.05 11.95 -20.53
CA THR A 440 -2.23 12.54 -21.18
C THR A 440 -2.79 11.60 -22.25
N MET A 441 -1.92 10.98 -23.04
CA MET A 441 -2.31 10.02 -24.07
C MET A 441 -2.78 8.69 -23.46
N SER A 442 -2.06 8.16 -22.47
CA SER A 442 -2.42 6.89 -21.83
C SER A 442 -3.76 7.00 -21.10
N LEU A 443 -3.98 8.07 -20.34
CA LEU A 443 -5.24 8.32 -19.64
C LEU A 443 -6.41 8.44 -20.63
N PHE A 444 -6.22 9.19 -21.72
CA PHE A 444 -7.25 9.33 -22.75
C PHE A 444 -7.56 7.99 -23.42
N TYR A 445 -6.55 7.17 -23.70
CA TYR A 445 -6.74 5.83 -24.26
C TYR A 445 -7.49 4.90 -23.30
N ASP A 446 -7.15 4.90 -22.02
CA ASP A 446 -7.81 4.05 -21.01
C ASP A 446 -9.27 4.47 -20.78
N ILE A 447 -9.58 5.76 -20.89
CA ILE A 447 -10.95 6.28 -20.87
C ILE A 447 -11.69 5.88 -22.16
N LEU A 448 -11.09 6.08 -23.34
CA LEU A 448 -11.71 5.71 -24.62
C LEU A 448 -11.98 4.21 -24.74
N SER A 449 -11.10 3.38 -24.20
CA SER A 449 -11.25 1.92 -24.19
C SER A 449 -12.19 1.42 -23.09
N GLY A 450 -12.71 2.30 -22.23
CA GLY A 450 -13.65 1.96 -21.16
C GLY A 450 -13.02 1.21 -19.98
N LYS A 451 -11.69 1.23 -19.85
CA LYS A 451 -11.00 0.65 -18.68
C LYS A 451 -11.11 1.53 -17.45
N VAL A 452 -11.15 2.85 -17.68
CA VAL A 452 -11.16 3.87 -16.65
C VAL A 452 -12.31 4.83 -16.91
N ASP A 453 -12.96 5.29 -15.83
CA ASP A 453 -14.05 6.25 -15.91
C ASP A 453 -13.56 7.70 -16.15
N GLU A 454 -14.37 8.50 -16.83
CA GLU A 454 -14.10 9.93 -17.10
C GLU A 454 -13.88 10.73 -15.80
N GLY A 455 -14.51 10.32 -14.70
CA GLY A 455 -14.33 10.93 -13.39
C GLY A 455 -12.89 10.93 -12.89
N LEU A 456 -12.01 10.03 -13.37
CA LEU A 456 -10.60 10.07 -12.99
C LEU A 456 -9.91 11.32 -13.54
N TYR A 457 -10.18 11.70 -14.79
CA TYR A 457 -9.63 12.90 -15.41
C TYR A 457 -10.10 14.17 -14.69
N HIS A 458 -11.42 14.27 -14.44
CA HIS A 458 -11.98 15.41 -13.71
C HIS A 458 -11.46 15.49 -12.27
N GLY A 459 -11.30 14.35 -11.61
CA GLY A 459 -10.72 14.27 -10.27
C GLY A 459 -9.25 14.71 -10.22
N GLN A 460 -8.44 14.33 -11.22
CA GLN A 460 -7.05 14.80 -11.32
C GLN A 460 -6.98 16.31 -11.56
N ASN A 461 -7.83 16.85 -12.44
CA ASN A 461 -7.89 18.29 -12.69
C ASN A 461 -8.38 19.07 -11.47
N GLN A 462 -9.35 18.52 -10.72
CA GLN A 462 -9.83 19.14 -9.49
C GLN A 462 -8.73 19.16 -8.42
N LEU A 463 -7.97 18.08 -8.28
CA LEU A 463 -6.83 18.01 -7.36
C LEU A 463 -5.80 19.10 -7.69
N VAL A 464 -5.39 19.19 -8.95
CA VAL A 464 -4.43 20.21 -9.42
C VAL A 464 -4.99 21.63 -9.22
N SER A 465 -6.28 21.84 -9.52
CA SER A 465 -6.94 23.13 -9.34
C SER A 465 -7.01 23.54 -7.87
N ASN A 466 -7.32 22.61 -6.97
CA ASN A 466 -7.36 22.88 -5.53
C ASN A 466 -5.97 23.24 -5.01
N LEU A 467 -4.94 22.49 -5.39
CA LEU A 467 -3.56 22.82 -5.02
C LEU A 467 -3.16 24.22 -5.52
N LEU A 468 -3.48 24.55 -6.78
CA LEU A 468 -3.16 25.86 -7.34
C LEU A 468 -3.88 27.00 -6.59
N LYS A 469 -5.12 26.78 -6.13
CA LYS A 469 -5.87 27.74 -5.31
C LYS A 469 -5.18 27.98 -3.97
N GLU A 470 -4.77 26.92 -3.27
CA GLU A 470 -4.07 27.05 -1.98
C GLU A 470 -2.71 27.74 -2.13
N LEU A 471 -1.93 27.38 -3.17
CA LEU A 471 -0.66 28.04 -3.47
C LEU A 471 -0.84 29.54 -3.77
N THR A 472 -1.88 29.88 -4.55
CA THR A 472 -2.20 31.28 -4.87
C THR A 472 -2.70 32.04 -3.63
N ALA A 473 -3.40 31.38 -2.72
CA ALA A 473 -3.84 31.99 -1.45
C ALA A 473 -2.66 32.31 -0.52
N CYS A 474 -1.59 31.50 -0.55
CA CYS A 474 -0.36 31.77 0.18
C CYS A 474 0.54 32.83 -0.48
N ASP A 475 0.40 33.06 -1.80
CA ASP A 475 1.14 34.07 -2.56
C ASP A 475 0.45 35.43 -2.52
N SER A 476 0.50 36.10 -1.36
CA SER A 476 -0.10 37.42 -1.14
C SER A 476 0.36 38.50 -2.14
N SER A 477 1.56 38.34 -2.72
CA SER A 477 2.14 39.25 -3.71
C SER A 477 1.84 38.87 -5.16
N ASN A 478 1.16 37.74 -5.41
CA ASN A 478 0.91 37.15 -6.72
C ASN A 478 2.18 37.10 -7.60
N SER A 479 3.32 36.88 -6.95
CA SER A 479 4.64 36.89 -7.57
C SER A 479 4.93 35.62 -8.36
N GLY A 480 4.21 34.53 -8.09
CA GLY A 480 4.49 33.20 -8.62
C GLY A 480 5.57 32.44 -7.85
N ILE A 481 6.09 33.00 -6.75
CA ILE A 481 7.21 32.46 -5.97
C ILE A 481 6.82 32.40 -4.50
N LEU A 482 7.02 31.24 -3.87
CA LEU A 482 6.76 31.01 -2.45
C LEU A 482 8.03 30.63 -1.70
N THR A 483 8.10 30.96 -0.40
CA THR A 483 9.12 30.35 0.47
C THR A 483 8.77 28.89 0.75
N THR A 484 9.74 28.06 1.14
CA THR A 484 9.48 26.66 1.46
C THR A 484 8.48 26.49 2.59
N GLU A 485 8.52 27.36 3.59
CA GLU A 485 7.54 27.36 4.68
C GLU A 485 6.12 27.63 4.16
N GLN A 486 5.96 28.64 3.30
CA GLN A 486 4.66 28.95 2.68
C GLN A 486 4.17 27.82 1.77
N PHE A 487 5.07 27.24 0.99
CA PHE A 487 4.79 26.12 0.11
C PHE A 487 4.37 24.86 0.90
N ASN A 488 5.06 24.55 1.99
CA ASN A 488 4.72 23.45 2.88
C ASN A 488 3.35 23.67 3.56
N MET A 489 3.07 24.89 4.03
CA MET A 489 1.74 25.24 4.56
C MET A 489 0.64 25.03 3.51
N ALA A 490 0.86 25.48 2.26
CA ALA A 490 -0.09 25.29 1.17
C ALA A 490 -0.31 23.80 0.82
N LEU A 491 0.77 22.99 0.81
CA LEU A 491 0.67 21.55 0.60
C LEU A 491 -0.11 20.85 1.73
N GLY A 492 0.13 21.22 2.98
CA GLY A 492 -0.60 20.70 4.14
C GLY A 492 -2.09 21.07 4.11
N ALA A 493 -2.41 22.28 3.65
CA ALA A 493 -3.80 22.72 3.45
C ALA A 493 -4.49 21.97 2.30
N ALA A 494 -3.80 21.81 1.17
CA ALA A 494 -4.33 21.11 -0.02
C ALA A 494 -4.47 19.59 0.20
N PHE A 495 -3.59 18.99 1.02
CA PHE A 495 -3.53 17.55 1.27
C PHE A 495 -3.50 17.17 2.76
N PRO A 496 -4.60 17.34 3.51
CA PRO A 496 -4.61 17.12 4.97
C PRO A 496 -4.34 15.67 5.41
N LEU A 497 -4.53 14.70 4.52
CA LEU A 497 -4.38 13.27 4.81
C LEU A 497 -2.99 12.71 4.46
N LYS A 498 -2.14 13.50 3.79
CA LYS A 498 -0.79 13.06 3.43
C LYS A 498 0.11 13.04 4.66
N THR A 499 0.99 12.05 4.72
CA THR A 499 2.02 11.94 5.76
C THR A 499 3.10 13.01 5.58
N SER A 500 3.83 13.32 6.66
CA SER A 500 4.95 14.27 6.60
C SER A 500 6.01 13.85 5.57
N ASP A 501 6.25 12.55 5.42
CA ASP A 501 7.22 12.01 4.47
C ASP A 501 6.76 12.23 3.02
N GLN A 502 5.47 11.99 2.73
CA GLN A 502 4.90 12.25 1.41
C GLN A 502 4.92 13.73 1.04
N ILE A 503 4.69 14.62 2.01
CA ILE A 503 4.80 16.08 1.79
C ILE A 503 6.25 16.47 1.53
N GLN A 504 7.22 15.90 2.26
CA GLN A 504 8.63 16.14 2.03
C GLN A 504 9.08 15.69 0.63
N GLU A 505 8.63 14.52 0.17
CA GLU A 505 8.89 14.07 -1.20
C GLU A 505 8.38 15.04 -2.27
N LEU A 506 7.25 15.73 -2.01
CA LEU A 506 6.71 16.75 -2.92
C LEU A 506 7.57 18.02 -2.92
N ILE A 507 8.10 18.41 -1.77
CA ILE A 507 9.05 19.52 -1.66
C ILE A 507 10.34 19.19 -2.41
N ASP A 508 10.86 17.98 -2.25
CA ASP A 508 12.07 17.53 -2.95
C ASP A 508 11.84 17.50 -4.47
N ALA A 509 10.69 16.99 -4.92
CA ALA A 509 10.31 16.99 -6.34
C ALA A 509 10.14 18.40 -6.92
N SER A 510 9.72 19.38 -6.11
CA SER A 510 9.63 20.79 -6.54
C SER A 510 11.01 21.45 -6.73
N ARG A 511 12.06 20.89 -6.14
CA ARG A 511 13.43 21.40 -6.17
C ARG A 511 14.34 20.69 -7.17
N TYR A 512 13.81 19.75 -7.96
CA TYR A 512 14.59 18.92 -8.89
C TYR A 512 15.47 19.73 -9.87
N LYS A 513 15.07 20.96 -10.23
CA LYS A 513 15.82 21.87 -11.13
C LYS A 513 16.57 22.99 -10.41
N ALA A 514 16.47 23.10 -9.09
CA ALA A 514 17.09 24.18 -8.34
C ALA A 514 18.54 23.79 -7.96
N GLU A 515 19.51 24.23 -8.75
CA GLU A 515 20.94 24.17 -8.38
C GLU A 515 21.31 25.17 -7.27
N SER A 516 20.40 26.08 -6.90
CA SER A 516 20.62 27.11 -5.89
C SER A 516 20.11 26.72 -4.51
N THR A 517 20.87 27.12 -3.49
CA THR A 517 20.52 27.01 -2.06
C THR A 517 19.44 28.00 -1.62
N GLU A 518 18.70 28.61 -2.55
CA GLU A 518 17.70 29.62 -2.22
C GLU A 518 16.39 28.96 -1.79
N ASP A 519 15.84 29.41 -0.67
CA ASP A 519 14.60 28.90 -0.06
C ASP A 519 13.34 29.38 -0.79
N ARG A 520 13.40 29.46 -2.12
CA ARG A 520 12.37 30.04 -3.00
C ARG A 520 11.95 29.06 -4.07
N ILE A 521 10.66 28.83 -4.19
CA ILE A 521 10.06 27.87 -5.11
C ILE A 521 9.17 28.65 -6.09
N ASP A 522 9.53 28.64 -7.38
CA ASP A 522 8.65 29.12 -8.45
C ASP A 522 7.58 28.07 -8.73
N TYR A 523 6.43 28.21 -8.07
CA TYR A 523 5.37 27.23 -8.17
C TYR A 523 4.66 27.26 -9.53
N ARG A 524 4.74 28.37 -10.31
CA ARG A 524 4.10 28.43 -11.64
C ARG A 524 4.81 27.53 -12.63
N SER A 525 6.14 27.46 -12.53
CA SER A 525 6.96 26.55 -13.34
C SER A 525 6.64 25.08 -13.11
N LEU A 526 6.20 24.71 -11.89
CA LEU A 526 5.87 23.32 -11.53
C LEU A 526 4.62 22.78 -12.24
N PHE A 527 3.75 23.66 -12.73
CA PHE A 527 2.56 23.30 -13.52
C PHE A 527 2.78 23.43 -15.02
N ALA A 528 3.99 23.77 -15.46
CA ALA A 528 4.33 23.76 -16.86
C ALA A 528 4.30 22.32 -17.40
N GLU A 529 4.08 22.22 -18.70
CA GLU A 529 4.25 20.97 -19.44
C GLU A 529 5.43 21.12 -20.40
N ASP A 530 6.11 20.01 -20.68
CA ASP A 530 7.19 20.00 -21.65
C ASP A 530 6.67 20.12 -23.11
N GLU A 531 7.60 20.19 -24.07
CA GLU A 531 7.28 20.28 -25.51
C GLU A 531 6.46 19.09 -26.03
N GLU A 532 6.48 17.94 -25.33
CA GLU A 532 5.72 16.73 -25.64
C GLU A 532 4.39 16.63 -24.86
N GLY A 533 4.09 17.61 -23.99
CA GLY A 533 2.88 17.64 -23.17
C GLY A 533 2.90 16.71 -21.96
N ASN A 534 4.09 16.33 -21.48
CA ASN A 534 4.26 15.65 -20.20
C ASN A 534 4.30 16.67 -19.06
N ALA A 535 3.79 16.27 -17.91
CA ALA A 535 3.83 17.10 -16.72
C ALA A 535 5.22 17.11 -16.09
N GLU A 536 5.60 18.21 -15.44
CA GLU A 536 6.84 18.30 -14.67
C GLU A 536 6.90 17.24 -13.54
N PRO A 537 8.10 16.84 -13.07
CA PRO A 537 8.28 15.78 -12.07
C PRO A 537 7.44 15.96 -10.80
N PHE A 538 7.22 17.20 -10.39
CA PHE A 538 6.35 17.54 -9.26
C PHE A 538 4.90 17.07 -9.46
N LEU A 539 4.28 17.40 -10.60
CA LEU A 539 2.91 16.98 -10.91
C LEU A 539 2.81 15.47 -11.10
N MET A 540 3.80 14.87 -11.74
CA MET A 540 3.92 13.42 -11.88
C MET A 540 3.92 12.73 -10.51
N LYS A 541 4.70 13.26 -9.57
CA LYS A 541 4.80 12.73 -8.20
C LYS A 541 3.47 12.84 -7.46
N ILE A 542 2.76 13.97 -7.57
CA ILE A 542 1.41 14.14 -6.98
C ILE A 542 0.44 13.10 -7.52
N ARG A 543 0.37 12.93 -8.85
CA ARG A 543 -0.52 11.96 -9.50
C ARG A 543 -0.19 10.52 -9.09
N THR A 544 1.09 10.20 -9.00
CA THR A 544 1.58 8.88 -8.58
C THR A 544 1.23 8.60 -7.11
N GLN A 545 1.49 9.55 -6.21
CA GLN A 545 1.11 9.42 -4.80
C GLN A 545 -0.41 9.25 -4.65
N HIS A 546 -1.21 10.07 -5.32
CA HIS A 546 -2.68 9.97 -5.26
C HIS A 546 -3.21 8.63 -5.79
N THR A 547 -2.62 8.11 -6.86
CA THR A 547 -2.99 6.80 -7.42
C THR A 547 -2.63 5.68 -6.45
N SER A 548 -1.45 5.76 -5.84
CA SER A 548 -0.97 4.80 -4.84
C SER A 548 -1.86 4.82 -3.59
N GLU A 549 -2.23 6.00 -3.09
CA GLU A 549 -3.14 6.20 -1.96
C GLU A 549 -4.52 5.62 -2.25
N LYS A 550 -5.05 5.80 -3.47
CA LYS A 550 -6.32 5.17 -3.86
C LYS A 550 -6.25 3.65 -3.89
N VAL A 551 -5.17 3.09 -4.44
CA VAL A 551 -4.97 1.64 -4.49
C VAL A 551 -4.83 1.08 -3.07
N GLU A 552 -4.11 1.78 -2.20
CA GLU A 552 -3.96 1.43 -0.79
C GLU A 552 -5.30 1.46 -0.07
N TYR A 553 -6.04 2.55 -0.20
CA TYR A 553 -7.36 2.69 0.39
C TYR A 553 -8.34 1.62 -0.10
N LEU A 554 -8.32 1.30 -1.41
CA LEU A 554 -9.13 0.19 -1.95
C LEU A 554 -8.69 -1.17 -1.42
N ARG A 555 -7.40 -1.36 -1.14
CA ARG A 555 -6.87 -2.58 -0.52
C ARG A 555 -7.30 -2.69 0.93
N GLU A 556 -7.18 -1.61 1.71
CA GLU A 556 -7.65 -1.52 3.09
C GLU A 556 -9.16 -1.78 3.17
N LEU A 557 -9.96 -1.08 2.35
CA LEU A 557 -11.40 -1.32 2.24
C LEU A 557 -11.71 -2.76 1.85
N ARG A 558 -10.96 -3.36 0.92
CA ARG A 558 -11.14 -4.76 0.54
C ARG A 558 -10.83 -5.69 1.71
N ASN A 559 -9.82 -5.40 2.52
CA ASN A 559 -9.48 -6.21 3.68
C ASN A 559 -10.58 -6.09 4.76
N GLU A 560 -11.09 -4.89 5.00
CA GLU A 560 -12.20 -4.65 5.94
C GLU A 560 -13.52 -5.27 5.47
N LEU A 561 -13.87 -5.11 4.19
CA LEU A 561 -15.10 -5.65 3.59
C LEU A 561 -15.00 -7.14 3.23
N GLY A 562 -13.79 -7.65 2.96
CA GLY A 562 -13.51 -9.06 2.68
C GLY A 562 -13.79 -9.94 3.88
N ASN A 563 -13.66 -9.39 5.09
CA ASN A 563 -14.10 -10.06 6.32
C ASN A 563 -15.63 -10.06 6.51
N ALA A 564 -16.38 -9.27 5.73
CA ALA A 564 -17.85 -9.20 5.79
C ALA A 564 -18.58 -10.07 4.75
N LEU A 565 -17.88 -10.69 3.79
CA LEU A 565 -18.48 -11.46 2.68
C LEU A 565 -18.25 -12.97 2.72
N VAL A 566 -17.64 -13.51 3.79
CA VAL A 566 -17.51 -14.97 3.97
C VAL A 566 -18.58 -15.50 4.93
N VAL A 567 -19.85 -15.14 4.72
CA VAL A 567 -20.98 -16.00 5.12
C VAL A 567 -22.11 -15.79 4.10
N THR A 568 -22.53 -16.89 3.46
CA THR A 568 -23.62 -17.03 2.48
C THR A 568 -23.34 -16.66 1.02
N SER A 569 -22.87 -17.64 0.24
CA SER A 569 -23.66 -18.17 -0.88
C SER A 569 -23.03 -19.45 -1.42
N GLY A 570 -23.77 -20.55 -1.25
CA GLY A 570 -23.63 -21.71 -2.12
C GLY A 570 -24.35 -21.44 -3.44
N ALA A 571 -23.84 -22.10 -4.48
CA ALA A 571 -24.42 -22.32 -5.80
C ALA A 571 -24.45 -21.16 -6.81
N ASP A 572 -23.90 -21.50 -7.99
CA ASP A 572 -24.03 -20.92 -9.32
C ASP A 572 -23.28 -19.62 -9.64
N ALA A 573 -22.00 -19.78 -9.98
CA ALA A 573 -21.28 -18.87 -10.86
C ALA A 573 -20.83 -19.60 -12.13
N ILE A 574 -21.47 -19.20 -13.22
CA ILE A 574 -21.16 -19.50 -14.62
C ILE A 574 -19.71 -19.07 -14.91
N VAL A 575 -18.89 -20.03 -15.34
CA VAL A 575 -17.52 -19.83 -15.80
C VAL A 575 -17.53 -19.14 -17.18
N PRO A 576 -16.87 -17.99 -17.38
CA PRO A 576 -16.58 -17.51 -18.72
C PRO A 576 -15.42 -18.31 -19.31
N HIS A 577 -15.72 -19.12 -20.33
CA HIS A 577 -14.72 -19.81 -21.15
C HIS A 577 -13.67 -18.82 -21.68
N THR A 578 -12.46 -18.89 -21.13
CA THR A 578 -11.26 -18.38 -21.78
C THR A 578 -10.76 -19.47 -22.72
N VAL A 579 -10.84 -19.22 -24.02
CA VAL A 579 -10.25 -20.09 -25.05
C VAL A 579 -8.73 -19.98 -24.93
N GLN A 580 -8.13 -20.87 -24.15
CA GLN A 580 -6.71 -21.19 -24.27
C GLN A 580 -6.52 -21.97 -25.57
N ARG A 581 -5.81 -21.35 -26.51
CA ARG A 581 -5.35 -21.97 -27.75
C ARG A 581 -4.15 -22.84 -27.39
N GLU A 582 -4.37 -24.10 -27.03
CA GLU A 582 -3.32 -25.12 -27.03
C GLU A 582 -2.88 -25.34 -28.49
N MET A 583 -1.68 -24.86 -28.83
CA MET A 583 -0.95 -25.35 -30.00
C MET A 583 -0.20 -26.60 -29.59
N ALA A 584 -0.83 -27.76 -29.81
CA ALA A 584 -0.13 -29.03 -29.85
C ALA A 584 0.78 -29.08 -31.10
N PRO A 585 2.06 -29.49 -30.98
CA PRO A 585 2.90 -29.72 -32.15
C PRO A 585 2.54 -31.07 -32.82
N PRO A 586 2.67 -31.19 -34.15
CA PRO A 586 2.34 -32.41 -34.85
C PRO A 586 3.37 -33.52 -34.60
N SER A 587 2.83 -34.70 -34.32
CA SER A 587 3.51 -35.99 -34.34
C SER A 587 4.12 -36.26 -35.72
N SER A 588 5.45 -36.34 -35.79
CA SER A 588 6.16 -37.10 -36.81
C SER A 588 7.21 -37.98 -36.14
N ALA A 589 6.85 -39.25 -35.96
CA ALA A 589 7.84 -40.31 -35.73
C ALA A 589 8.62 -40.56 -37.04
N PRO A 590 9.89 -40.94 -36.93
CA PRO A 590 10.23 -42.23 -37.50
C PRO A 590 10.94 -43.15 -36.49
N GLN A 591 10.61 -44.43 -36.63
CA GLN A 591 11.27 -45.57 -36.02
C GLN A 591 12.78 -45.56 -36.28
N GLN A 592 13.57 -45.97 -35.27
CA GLN A 592 14.51 -47.10 -35.40
C GLN A 592 15.16 -47.47 -34.06
N LYS A 593 15.05 -48.77 -33.72
CA LYS A 593 16.06 -49.70 -33.14
C LYS A 593 16.93 -49.14 -32.00
N GLY A 594 16.84 -49.63 -30.76
CA GLY A 594 17.16 -51.00 -30.38
C GLY A 594 18.49 -51.02 -29.59
N THR A 595 18.62 -51.96 -28.65
CA THR A 595 19.68 -52.13 -27.63
C THR A 595 19.48 -51.24 -26.38
N GLY A 596 19.35 -51.71 -25.14
CA GLY A 596 19.57 -53.02 -24.53
C GLY A 596 20.77 -52.95 -23.58
N ARG A 597 20.55 -52.79 -22.26
CA ARG A 597 21.18 -53.58 -21.17
C ARG A 597 20.98 -52.97 -19.78
N GLN A 598 20.41 -53.83 -18.92
CA GLN A 598 20.85 -54.20 -17.58
C GLN A 598 20.95 -53.15 -16.47
N GLY A 599 20.11 -53.35 -15.46
CA GLY A 599 20.24 -52.73 -14.15
C GLY A 599 21.43 -53.26 -13.36
N LYS A 600 21.77 -52.50 -12.32
CA LYS A 600 22.47 -52.99 -11.13
C LYS A 600 21.91 -52.30 -9.90
N GLN A 601 21.22 -53.12 -9.12
CA GLN A 601 20.91 -52.95 -7.73
C GLN A 601 22.23 -53.05 -6.94
N MET A 602 22.53 -52.11 -6.05
CA MET A 602 23.50 -52.34 -4.97
C MET A 602 22.87 -52.02 -3.63
N ARG A 603 23.08 -52.96 -2.73
CA ARG A 603 22.61 -53.11 -1.35
C ARG A 603 23.89 -53.31 -0.51
N TRP A 604 23.80 -53.04 0.80
CA TRP A 604 24.76 -53.34 1.88
C TRP A 604 25.89 -52.30 2.10
N ALA A 605 26.31 -51.95 3.32
CA ALA A 605 26.08 -52.51 4.65
C ALA A 605 26.26 -51.43 5.73
N GLY A 606 25.54 -51.59 6.86
CA GLY A 606 25.93 -51.00 8.13
C GLY A 606 27.01 -51.83 8.84
N GLN A 607 27.78 -51.19 9.71
CA GLN A 607 28.63 -51.85 10.68
C GLN A 607 28.53 -51.14 12.04
N HIS A 608 27.97 -51.88 13.00
CA HIS A 608 28.11 -51.71 14.44
C HIS A 608 29.54 -51.99 14.90
N ILE A 609 30.08 -51.20 15.85
CA ILE A 609 30.92 -51.61 17.02
C ILE A 609 30.84 -50.44 18.05
N ARG A 610 30.05 -50.47 19.14
CA ARG A 610 30.30 -50.91 20.54
C ARG A 610 31.64 -50.53 21.22
N GLY A 611 31.54 -49.73 22.28
CA GLY A 611 32.18 -49.99 23.58
C GLY A 611 33.37 -49.12 23.97
N THR A 612 33.15 -48.12 24.83
CA THR A 612 33.50 -48.08 26.27
C THR A 612 32.86 -46.85 26.91
#